data_AF-A0A0P0X1Z8-F1
#
_entry.id   AF-A0A0P0X1Z8-F1
#
_cell.length_a   1.000
_cell.length_b   1.000
_cell.length_c   1.000
_cell.angle_alpha   90.00
_cell.angle_beta   90.00
_cell.angle_gamma   90.00
#
_symmetry.space_group_name_H-M   'P 1'
#
loop_
_entity.id
_entity.type
_entity.pdbx_description
1 polymer ?
#
loop_
_entity_poly.entity_id
_entity_poly.type
_entity_poly.pdbx_seq_one_letter_code
_entity_poly.pdbx_strand_id
1 'polypeptide(L)'
;YPNPSSFSYERRFFCPFEYALQPPAWYKPEHIALEKPELPLGVSELRKYRGPQCFMIPGNHDWFDGLHTFMRYICHKSWLGGWFLPQKRSYFALKLPNGWWVFGLDQALHGDIDVYQFKFFAELCQQKVGESDSVILITHEPNWLLDWYWGDKTGTNVEYLIREYLKGRCKLRMAGDLHHYMRHSFIESKEPVHVQHLLVNGCGGAFLHPTHVFENFREFYGNKYETKIAYPSYDDSSKIALGNILKFRRKNWQFDVIGGFVYFVLVFSMFPQCDSFRILREDSWADRVNSFFTAMWNVVFEILEHSYVSLAGVVTLLMVSFFFVPTKLSRRRRALLGFLHAVAHLTSAVILMLLMELAIEICIRNNLLATSGYHTLYEWYRKVESEHFPDPTGLRTRLEQWTLGLYPACIKYLMSAFDIPEVMAVTRSTICRKGIESLPRGGAIIYYVCVFLYFWVLSTPVVSLVFGSYLYICINWFHIHFDEAFSSLRIANYKAFTRFHIKKNGDLEVFTFAVDKVPKDWMLDPDWDMEPKEPFQMSYTRKFPSKWRAASGSDPTNAVRIVDHFVIPRTPPDSPTSGSAS
;
A
#
# COMPACT_ATOMS: atom_id res chain seq x y z
N TYR A 1 0.93 -3.72 5.83
CA TYR A 1 1.74 -2.95 6.78
C TYR A 1 2.27 -3.84 7.91
N PRO A 2 3.38 -3.50 8.61
CA PRO A 2 3.83 -4.28 9.77
C PRO A 2 2.83 -4.17 10.94
N ASN A 3 2.69 -5.23 11.71
CA ASN A 3 1.97 -5.27 12.98
C ASN A 3 2.98 -5.35 14.14
N PRO A 4 2.67 -4.79 15.31
CA PRO A 4 3.54 -4.87 16.47
C PRO A 4 3.53 -6.32 16.97
N SER A 5 4.61 -7.03 16.64
CA SER A 5 4.77 -8.45 16.95
C SER A 5 6.25 -8.75 17.02
N SER A 6 6.61 -9.76 17.83
CA SER A 6 7.99 -10.26 17.91
C SER A 6 8.57 -10.56 16.53
N PHE A 7 7.81 -11.22 15.66
CA PHE A 7 8.27 -11.52 14.30
C PHE A 7 8.61 -10.26 13.49
N SER A 8 7.72 -9.26 13.46
CA SER A 8 7.95 -8.02 12.71
C SER A 8 9.13 -7.24 13.28
N TYR A 9 9.22 -7.10 14.61
CA TYR A 9 10.31 -6.41 15.26
C TYR A 9 11.66 -7.10 15.03
N GLU A 10 11.76 -8.40 15.27
CA GLU A 10 13.01 -9.14 15.10
C GLU A 10 13.45 -9.19 13.64
N ARG A 11 12.55 -9.59 12.73
CA ARG A 11 12.92 -9.89 11.34
C ARG A 11 12.95 -8.66 10.44
N ARG A 12 12.03 -7.72 10.62
CA ARG A 12 11.87 -6.57 9.71
C ARG A 12 12.50 -5.29 10.25
N PHE A 13 12.75 -5.20 11.56
CA PHE A 13 13.33 -4.01 12.17
C PHE A 13 14.74 -4.28 12.74
N PHE A 14 14.91 -5.13 13.74
CA PHE A 14 16.21 -5.37 14.40
C PHE A 14 17.25 -5.99 13.47
N CYS A 15 16.89 -7.06 12.76
CA CYS A 15 17.82 -7.81 11.91
C CYS A 15 18.54 -6.93 10.86
N PRO A 16 17.85 -6.06 10.10
CA PRO A 16 18.53 -5.09 9.23
C PRO A 16 19.57 -4.21 9.93
N PHE A 17 19.30 -3.73 11.14
CA PHE A 17 20.24 -2.91 11.91
C PHE A 17 21.42 -3.74 12.44
N GLU A 18 21.18 -4.95 12.93
CA GLU A 18 22.22 -5.90 13.37
C GLU A 18 23.14 -6.30 12.21
N TYR A 19 22.61 -6.40 11.00
CA TYR A 19 23.33 -6.69 9.78
C TYR A 19 24.17 -5.51 9.27
N ALA A 20 23.66 -4.28 9.39
CA ALA A 20 24.39 -3.08 9.01
C ALA A 20 25.47 -2.71 10.04
N LEU A 21 25.23 -3.00 11.33
CA LEU A 21 26.13 -2.71 12.43
C LEU A 21 25.93 -3.74 13.53
N GLN A 22 26.88 -4.67 13.70
CA GLN A 22 26.71 -5.80 14.62
C GLN A 22 26.61 -5.39 16.09
N PRO A 23 25.79 -6.07 16.90
CA PRO A 23 25.74 -5.81 18.34
C PRO A 23 27.05 -6.23 19.03
N PRO A 24 27.30 -5.78 20.27
CA PRO A 24 28.49 -6.17 21.03
C PRO A 24 28.55 -7.68 21.26
N ALA A 25 29.76 -8.21 21.49
CA ALA A 25 29.99 -9.65 21.62
C ALA A 25 29.21 -10.33 22.78
N TRP A 26 28.81 -9.57 23.81
CA TRP A 26 28.02 -10.07 24.95
C TRP A 26 26.51 -9.84 24.80
N TYR A 27 26.05 -9.33 23.65
CA TYR A 27 24.63 -9.18 23.36
C TYR A 27 23.93 -10.55 23.34
N LYS A 28 22.80 -10.62 24.05
CA LYS A 28 21.90 -11.78 24.05
C LYS A 28 20.53 -11.34 23.57
N PRO A 29 19.96 -11.93 22.50
CA PRO A 29 18.65 -11.54 21.97
C PRO A 29 17.52 -11.57 23.01
N GLU A 30 17.53 -12.54 23.90
CA GLU A 30 16.51 -12.75 24.94
C GLU A 30 16.59 -11.78 26.13
N HIS A 31 17.71 -11.06 26.27
CA HIS A 31 17.99 -10.18 27.41
C HIS A 31 16.91 -9.12 27.64
N ILE A 32 16.65 -8.84 28.91
CA ILE A 32 15.72 -7.80 29.38
C ILE A 32 16.48 -6.91 30.35
N ALA A 33 16.72 -5.67 29.97
CA ALA A 33 17.26 -4.67 30.89
C ALA A 33 16.19 -4.34 31.94
N LEU A 34 16.51 -4.64 33.20
CA LEU A 34 15.69 -4.28 34.36
C LEU A 34 15.86 -2.80 34.72
N GLU A 35 17.08 -2.28 34.55
CA GLU A 35 17.40 -0.88 34.78
C GLU A 35 18.07 -0.27 33.54
N LYS A 36 17.63 0.94 33.19
CA LYS A 36 18.12 1.70 32.04
C LYS A 36 18.81 2.99 32.48
N PRO A 37 19.86 3.46 31.77
CA PRO A 37 20.60 2.76 30.72
C PRO A 37 21.52 1.67 31.31
N GLU A 38 21.53 0.48 30.70
CA GLU A 38 22.49 -0.58 31.05
C GLU A 38 23.82 -0.29 30.36
N LEU A 39 24.70 0.46 31.03
CA LEU A 39 25.91 1.00 30.41
C LEU A 39 26.87 -0.11 29.91
N PRO A 40 27.54 0.10 28.75
CA PRO A 40 28.55 -0.83 28.27
C PRO A 40 29.71 -1.01 29.26
N LEU A 41 30.40 -2.15 29.18
CA LEU A 41 31.58 -2.44 30.00
C LEU A 41 32.63 -1.31 29.91
N GLY A 42 33.12 -0.86 31.06
CA GLY A 42 34.10 0.23 31.17
C GLY A 42 33.51 1.65 31.08
N VAL A 43 32.20 1.80 30.88
CA VAL A 43 31.53 3.12 30.83
C VAL A 43 30.86 3.41 32.16
N SER A 44 31.36 4.41 32.89
CA SER A 44 30.78 4.80 34.19
C SER A 44 29.50 5.63 34.08
N GLU A 45 29.37 6.40 33.00
CA GLU A 45 28.27 7.34 32.78
C GLU A 45 27.94 7.43 31.29
N LEU A 46 26.66 7.62 30.96
CA LEU A 46 26.21 7.74 29.56
C LEU A 46 26.94 8.85 28.79
N ARG A 47 27.27 9.97 29.45
CA ARG A 47 28.00 11.10 28.84
C ARG A 47 29.41 10.73 28.40
N LYS A 48 30.01 9.68 28.95
CA LYS A 48 31.36 9.21 28.59
C LYS A 48 31.33 8.18 27.45
N TYR A 49 30.15 7.65 27.10
CA TYR A 49 30.02 6.73 25.98
C TYR A 49 30.21 7.47 24.65
N ARG A 50 31.16 7.00 23.84
CA ARG A 50 31.51 7.60 22.53
C ARG A 50 30.90 6.89 21.32
N GLY A 51 30.25 5.75 21.54
CA GLY A 51 29.61 4.99 20.46
C GLY A 51 28.25 5.58 20.05
N PRO A 52 27.67 5.04 18.96
CA PRO A 52 26.37 5.48 18.46
C PRO A 52 25.25 5.10 19.45
N GLN A 53 24.30 6.03 19.63
CA GLN A 53 23.12 5.88 20.48
C GLN A 53 21.87 6.03 19.63
N CYS A 54 20.85 5.21 19.88
CA CYS A 54 19.57 5.26 19.20
C CYS A 54 18.47 5.64 20.19
N PHE A 55 17.63 6.58 19.77
CA PHE A 55 16.39 6.96 20.43
C PHE A 55 15.26 6.89 19.42
N MET A 56 14.09 6.46 19.86
CA MET A 56 12.95 6.18 19.00
C MET A 56 11.66 6.60 19.69
N ILE A 57 10.73 7.10 18.90
CA ILE A 57 9.33 7.31 19.28
C ILE A 57 8.46 6.26 18.55
N PRO A 58 7.37 5.80 19.15
CA PRO A 58 6.45 4.87 18.50
C PRO A 58 5.59 5.57 17.45
N GLY A 59 5.16 4.82 16.44
CA GLY A 59 4.11 5.22 15.51
C GLY A 59 2.78 4.52 15.77
N ASN A 60 1.79 4.82 14.93
CA ASN A 60 0.49 4.14 14.93
C ASN A 60 0.62 2.60 14.85
N HIS A 61 1.56 2.09 14.04
CA HIS A 61 1.86 0.67 13.92
C HIS A 61 2.40 0.01 15.19
N ASP A 62 2.99 0.77 16.11
CA ASP A 62 3.50 0.25 17.37
C ASP A 62 2.43 0.18 18.45
N TRP A 63 1.37 0.97 18.31
CA TRP A 63 0.31 1.10 19.29
C TRP A 63 -0.82 0.09 19.13
N PHE A 64 -0.88 -0.67 18.03
CA PHE A 64 -1.95 -1.65 17.81
C PHE A 64 -2.01 -2.80 18.84
N ASP A 65 -0.95 -3.03 19.61
CA ASP A 65 -0.95 -3.97 20.76
C ASP A 65 -0.95 -3.26 22.13
N GLY A 66 -1.30 -1.97 22.17
CA GLY A 66 -1.21 -1.16 23.38
C GLY A 66 0.22 -0.80 23.79
N LEU A 67 1.14 -0.70 22.81
CA LEU A 67 2.56 -0.35 22.96
C LEU A 67 3.43 -1.43 23.62
N HIS A 68 2.88 -2.61 23.87
CA HIS A 68 3.59 -3.66 24.60
C HIS A 68 4.89 -4.10 23.88
N THR A 69 4.83 -4.34 22.58
CA THR A 69 6.00 -4.76 21.79
C THR A 69 7.07 -3.66 21.76
N PHE A 70 6.69 -2.39 21.55
CA PHE A 70 7.64 -1.28 21.57
C PHE A 70 8.36 -1.17 22.91
N MET A 71 7.63 -1.24 24.03
CA MET A 71 8.23 -1.20 25.35
C MET A 71 9.22 -2.35 25.56
N ARG A 72 8.84 -3.58 25.19
CA ARG A 72 9.70 -4.77 25.33
C ARG A 72 10.97 -4.67 24.51
N TYR A 73 10.89 -4.21 23.26
CA TYR A 73 12.02 -4.22 22.33
C TYR A 73 12.86 -2.94 22.38
N ILE A 74 12.28 -1.78 22.61
CA ILE A 74 13.01 -0.51 22.56
C ILE A 74 13.39 -0.04 23.96
N CYS A 75 12.44 -0.03 24.90
CA CYS A 75 12.66 0.45 26.26
C CYS A 75 13.32 -0.59 27.18
N HIS A 76 13.28 -1.88 26.82
CA HIS A 76 13.84 -2.97 27.63
C HIS A 76 14.96 -3.79 26.97
N LYS A 77 15.31 -3.57 25.69
CA LYS A 77 16.58 -4.09 25.12
C LYS A 77 17.65 -3.03 25.12
N SER A 78 18.91 -3.39 25.37
CA SER A 78 20.03 -2.45 25.47
C SER A 78 20.68 -2.08 24.15
N TRP A 79 20.39 -2.82 23.07
CA TRP A 79 21.07 -2.68 21.79
C TRP A 79 20.10 -2.86 20.62
N LEU A 80 20.29 -2.05 19.58
CA LEU A 80 19.72 -2.22 18.24
C LEU A 80 20.89 -2.37 17.27
N GLY A 81 21.30 -3.62 17.00
CA GLY A 81 22.63 -3.86 16.44
C GLY A 81 23.72 -3.21 17.31
N GLY A 82 24.66 -2.50 16.71
CA GLY A 82 25.72 -1.77 17.43
C GLY A 82 25.29 -0.42 18.01
N TRP A 83 24.01 -0.04 17.91
CA TRP A 83 23.47 1.19 18.49
C TRP A 83 23.00 0.94 19.93
N PHE A 84 23.49 1.74 20.86
CA PHE A 84 23.07 1.66 22.26
C PHE A 84 21.66 2.25 22.45
N LEU A 85 20.77 1.57 23.17
CA LEU A 85 19.40 1.99 23.48
C LEU A 85 19.29 2.41 24.96
N PRO A 86 19.58 3.69 25.30
CA PRO A 86 19.50 4.18 26.69
C PRO A 86 18.08 4.56 27.14
N GLN A 87 17.12 4.65 26.21
CA GLN A 87 15.79 5.20 26.51
C GLN A 87 14.98 4.33 27.49
N LYS A 88 14.12 4.99 28.28
CA LYS A 88 13.30 4.34 29.32
C LYS A 88 11.79 4.41 29.07
N ARG A 89 11.36 5.32 28.21
CA ARG A 89 9.96 5.64 27.90
C ARG A 89 9.81 5.84 26.39
N SER A 90 8.57 5.90 25.94
CA SER A 90 8.22 6.13 24.52
C SER A 90 8.46 7.56 24.03
N TYR A 91 8.60 8.50 24.96
CA TYR A 91 8.94 9.89 24.71
C TYR A 91 10.22 10.27 25.45
N PHE A 92 10.95 11.27 24.95
CA PHE A 92 12.23 11.69 25.52
C PHE A 92 12.58 13.14 25.18
N ALA A 93 13.52 13.70 25.93
CA ALA A 93 14.17 14.97 25.62
C ALA A 93 15.69 14.85 25.74
N LEU A 94 16.42 15.33 24.75
CA LEU A 94 17.88 15.33 24.71
C LEU A 94 18.40 16.75 24.69
N LYS A 95 19.29 17.08 25.62
CA LYS A 95 20.09 18.31 25.55
C LYS A 95 21.32 18.06 24.68
N LEU A 96 21.44 18.80 23.60
CA LEU A 96 22.57 18.77 22.67
C LEU A 96 23.50 19.98 22.92
N PRO A 97 24.71 19.99 22.34
CA PRO A 97 25.61 21.14 22.41
C PRO A 97 24.99 22.44 21.83
N ASN A 98 25.55 23.59 22.21
CA ASN A 98 25.22 24.90 21.66
C ASN A 98 23.74 25.32 21.78
N GLY A 99 23.06 24.88 22.85
CA GLY A 99 21.68 25.28 23.14
C GLY A 99 20.63 24.55 22.30
N TRP A 100 20.98 23.44 21.66
CA TRP A 100 20.02 22.62 20.93
C TRP A 100 19.36 21.58 21.83
N TRP A 101 18.09 21.32 21.56
CA TRP A 101 17.31 20.24 22.17
C TRP A 101 16.60 19.42 21.12
N VAL A 102 16.40 18.14 21.42
CA VAL A 102 15.53 17.24 20.64
C VAL A 102 14.43 16.71 21.55
N PHE A 103 13.17 16.93 21.17
CA PHE A 103 12.01 16.36 21.85
C PHE A 103 11.39 15.29 20.96
N GLY A 104 11.34 14.05 21.45
CA GLY A 104 10.60 12.96 20.83
C GLY A 104 9.27 12.77 21.55
N LEU A 105 8.17 12.96 20.83
CA LEU A 105 6.81 12.88 21.35
C LEU A 105 6.13 11.58 20.94
N ASP A 106 5.35 10.99 21.83
CA ASP A 106 4.50 9.83 21.57
C ASP A 106 3.04 10.27 21.47
N GLN A 107 2.47 10.19 20.25
CA GLN A 107 1.11 10.65 19.94
C GLN A 107 0.04 9.55 20.04
N ALA A 108 0.44 8.32 20.38
CA ALA A 108 -0.45 7.17 20.39
C ALA A 108 -1.27 7.02 19.10
N LEU A 109 -2.54 6.62 19.22
CA LEU A 109 -3.50 6.54 18.13
C LEU A 109 -4.44 7.76 18.06
N HIS A 110 -4.24 8.76 18.92
CA HIS A 110 -5.13 9.92 19.05
C HIS A 110 -4.59 11.18 18.35
N GLY A 111 -3.37 11.12 17.79
CA GLY A 111 -2.76 12.25 17.07
C GLY A 111 -2.33 13.40 17.99
N ASP A 112 -2.18 13.17 19.30
CA ASP A 112 -1.78 14.18 20.28
C ASP A 112 -1.07 13.55 21.48
N ILE A 113 -0.34 14.36 22.24
CA ILE A 113 0.29 13.92 23.49
C ILE A 113 -0.71 13.97 24.64
N ASP A 114 -0.61 13.04 25.59
CA ASP A 114 -1.43 13.06 26.80
C ASP A 114 -0.98 14.16 27.79
N VAL A 115 -1.77 14.36 28.85
CA VAL A 115 -1.54 15.41 29.86
C VAL A 115 -0.24 15.19 30.65
N TYR A 116 0.20 13.95 30.86
CA TYR A 116 1.44 13.65 31.58
C TYR A 116 2.67 13.97 30.73
N GLN A 117 2.64 13.61 29.45
CA GLN A 117 3.65 14.01 28.47
C GLN A 117 3.70 15.52 28.33
N PHE A 118 2.54 16.16 28.15
CA PHE A 118 2.43 17.62 28.09
C PHE A 118 3.07 18.28 29.30
N LYS A 119 2.70 17.85 30.52
CA LYS A 119 3.29 18.36 31.77
C LYS A 119 4.80 18.20 31.80
N PHE A 120 5.32 17.03 31.41
CA PHE A 120 6.76 16.78 31.35
C PHE A 120 7.50 17.78 30.45
N PHE A 121 7.02 17.99 29.22
CA PHE A 121 7.67 18.92 28.29
C PHE A 121 7.47 20.38 28.69
N ALA A 122 6.30 20.74 29.21
CA ALA A 122 6.00 22.07 29.73
C ALA A 122 6.95 22.47 30.88
N GLU A 123 7.08 21.60 31.88
CA GLU A 123 8.01 21.81 33.01
C GLU A 123 9.46 21.87 32.52
N LEU A 124 9.85 21.02 31.57
CA LEU A 124 11.19 21.06 30.99
C LEU A 124 11.47 22.40 30.28
N CYS A 125 10.52 22.91 29.51
CA CYS A 125 10.59 24.19 28.80
C CYS A 125 10.72 25.38 29.75
N GLN A 126 10.09 25.31 30.92
CA GLN A 126 10.13 26.36 31.95
C GLN A 126 11.40 26.30 32.81
N GLN A 127 11.87 25.10 33.14
CA GLN A 127 12.94 24.92 34.12
C GLN A 127 14.33 24.77 33.52
N LYS A 128 14.46 24.26 32.29
CA LYS A 128 15.76 23.84 31.73
C LYS A 128 16.08 24.33 30.33
N VAL A 129 15.08 24.54 29.48
CA VAL A 129 15.30 25.09 28.13
C VAL A 129 15.48 26.60 28.26
N GLY A 130 16.65 27.11 27.88
CA GLY A 130 16.96 28.54 27.94
C GLY A 130 16.17 29.36 26.91
N GLU A 131 16.11 30.68 27.10
CA GLU A 131 15.37 31.59 26.20
C GLU A 131 15.95 31.62 24.78
N SER A 132 17.28 31.48 24.64
CA SER A 132 17.99 31.39 23.37
C SER A 132 18.23 29.96 22.86
N ASP A 133 17.73 28.95 23.58
CA ASP A 133 17.83 27.56 23.14
C ASP A 133 16.89 27.30 21.95
N SER A 134 17.24 26.31 21.14
CA SER A 134 16.50 25.91 19.94
C SER A 134 16.07 24.45 20.05
N VAL A 135 14.84 24.15 19.63
CA VAL A 135 14.21 22.83 19.79
C VAL A 135 13.91 22.24 18.42
N ILE A 136 14.30 20.98 18.25
CA ILE A 136 13.84 20.08 17.19
C ILE A 136 12.76 19.19 17.80
N LEU A 137 11.55 19.26 17.26
CA LEU A 137 10.40 18.49 17.73
C LEU A 137 10.10 17.36 16.75
N ILE A 138 10.08 16.13 17.26
CA ILE A 138 9.90 14.91 16.48
C ILE A 138 8.56 14.27 16.87
N THR A 139 7.68 14.08 15.89
CA THR A 139 6.43 13.33 15.99
C THR A 139 6.43 12.18 14.99
N HIS A 140 5.59 11.14 15.18
CA HIS A 140 5.45 10.10 14.15
C HIS A 140 4.68 10.65 12.95
N GLU A 141 3.50 11.23 13.18
CA GLU A 141 2.63 11.73 12.11
C GLU A 141 2.91 13.22 11.79
N PRO A 142 2.91 13.58 10.50
CA PRO A 142 2.98 14.97 10.06
C PRO A 142 1.58 15.61 10.11
N ASN A 143 1.02 15.80 11.31
CA ASN A 143 -0.36 16.28 11.46
C ASN A 143 -0.62 17.59 10.73
N TRP A 144 0.38 18.48 10.59
CA TRP A 144 0.22 19.71 9.79
C TRP A 144 -0.20 19.43 8.34
N LEU A 145 0.27 18.32 7.76
CA LEU A 145 -0.03 17.93 6.38
C LEU A 145 -1.28 17.05 6.30
N LEU A 146 -1.44 16.12 7.25
CA LEU A 146 -2.59 15.21 7.31
C LEU A 146 -3.88 15.97 7.67
N ASP A 147 -3.85 16.84 8.67
CA ASP A 147 -4.98 17.68 9.08
C ASP A 147 -5.40 18.60 7.93
N TRP A 148 -4.45 19.25 7.26
CA TRP A 148 -4.73 20.03 6.05
C TRP A 148 -5.37 19.19 4.96
N TYR A 149 -4.89 17.95 4.77
CA TYR A 149 -5.40 17.08 3.74
C TYR A 149 -6.82 16.61 4.02
N TRP A 150 -7.12 16.20 5.25
CA TRP A 150 -8.42 15.67 5.67
C TRP A 150 -9.44 16.75 6.06
N GLY A 151 -8.98 17.96 6.35
CA GLY A 151 -9.82 19.05 6.89
C GLY A 151 -10.09 18.89 8.38
N ASP A 152 -9.20 18.21 9.10
CA ASP A 152 -9.30 17.94 10.53
C ASP A 152 -8.43 18.91 11.35
N LYS A 153 -8.49 18.81 12.68
CA LYS A 153 -7.58 19.50 13.59
C LYS A 153 -7.21 18.57 14.74
N THR A 154 -5.95 18.12 14.75
CA THR A 154 -5.37 17.27 15.79
C THR A 154 -4.21 17.98 16.49
N GLY A 155 -3.56 17.33 17.46
CA GLY A 155 -2.35 17.86 18.10
C GLY A 155 -2.55 19.16 18.90
N THR A 156 -3.70 19.33 19.56
CA THR A 156 -4.02 20.54 20.36
C THR A 156 -3.04 20.78 21.51
N ASN A 157 -2.61 19.74 22.22
CA ASN A 157 -1.64 19.86 23.31
C ASN A 157 -0.25 20.15 22.75
N VAL A 158 0.12 19.54 21.62
CA VAL A 158 1.36 19.87 20.91
C VAL A 158 1.34 21.31 20.39
N GLU A 159 0.22 21.79 19.83
CA GLU A 159 0.04 23.19 19.42
C GLU A 159 0.26 24.13 20.61
N TYR A 160 -0.39 23.85 21.74
CA TYR A 160 -0.29 24.66 22.95
C TYR A 160 1.14 24.64 23.54
N LEU A 161 1.82 23.49 23.54
CA LEU A 161 3.22 23.37 23.94
C LEU A 161 4.13 24.24 23.05
N ILE A 162 3.92 24.21 21.74
CA ILE A 162 4.73 24.98 20.79
C ILE A 162 4.48 26.50 20.96
N ARG A 163 3.22 26.92 21.03
CA ARG A 163 2.86 28.34 21.11
C ARG A 163 3.22 28.95 22.46
N GLU A 164 2.79 28.34 23.55
CA GLU A 164 2.83 28.95 24.88
C GLU A 164 4.12 28.65 25.65
N TYR A 165 4.71 27.47 25.45
CA TYR A 165 5.91 27.07 26.20
C TYR A 165 7.18 27.23 25.39
N LEU A 166 7.19 26.83 24.11
CA LEU A 166 8.37 27.00 23.27
C LEU A 166 8.52 28.43 22.75
N LYS A 167 7.44 29.19 22.54
CA LYS A 167 7.47 30.63 22.19
C LYS A 167 8.49 30.99 21.09
N GLY A 168 8.44 30.27 19.95
CA GLY A 168 9.34 30.50 18.80
C GLY A 168 10.71 29.79 18.86
N ARG A 169 10.95 29.00 19.92
CA ARG A 169 12.15 28.15 20.05
C ARG A 169 12.06 26.85 19.23
N CYS A 170 10.88 26.45 18.76
CA CYS A 170 10.73 25.31 17.85
C CYS A 170 11.26 25.68 16.46
N LYS A 171 12.50 25.30 16.13
CA LYS A 171 13.12 25.65 14.84
C LYS A 171 12.79 24.64 13.74
N LEU A 172 12.68 23.38 14.11
CA LEU A 172 12.38 22.29 13.18
C LEU A 172 11.34 21.37 13.82
N ARG A 173 10.23 21.15 13.12
CA ARG A 173 9.31 20.06 13.43
C ARG A 173 9.45 19.00 12.34
N MET A 174 9.76 17.78 12.75
CA MET A 174 9.97 16.66 11.85
C MET A 174 9.04 15.50 12.16
N ALA A 175 8.62 14.79 11.11
CA ALA A 175 7.79 13.62 11.23
C ALA A 175 8.07 12.57 10.14
N GLY A 176 7.53 11.37 10.35
CA GLY A 176 7.54 10.26 9.40
C GLY A 176 6.16 10.04 8.81
N ASP A 177 5.66 8.80 8.96
CA ASP A 177 4.37 8.27 8.51
C ASP A 177 4.11 8.33 6.99
N LEU A 178 4.19 9.52 6.39
CA LEU A 178 4.17 9.69 4.95
C LEU A 178 5.52 9.29 4.35
N HIS A 179 5.54 8.22 3.55
CA HIS A 179 6.75 7.57 3.03
C HIS A 179 7.39 8.29 1.84
N HIS A 180 7.51 9.61 1.95
CA HIS A 180 8.25 10.48 1.05
C HIS A 180 9.12 11.43 1.88
N TYR A 181 9.90 12.26 1.19
CA TYR A 181 10.57 13.39 1.82
C TYR A 181 9.95 14.69 1.31
N MET A 182 9.67 15.62 2.23
CA MET A 182 9.11 16.92 1.89
C MET A 182 9.54 17.95 2.93
N ARG A 183 10.08 19.08 2.49
CA ARG A 183 10.46 20.19 3.37
C ARG A 183 9.71 21.46 3.00
N HIS A 184 9.16 22.09 4.02
CA HIS A 184 8.63 23.44 3.98
C HIS A 184 9.46 24.35 4.87
N SER A 185 9.63 25.59 4.41
CA SER A 185 10.17 26.68 5.22
C SER A 185 9.12 27.76 5.36
N PHE A 186 9.07 28.40 6.52
CA PHE A 186 8.22 29.55 6.73
C PHE A 186 8.59 30.69 5.76
N ILE A 187 7.60 31.48 5.40
CA ILE A 187 7.76 32.75 4.69
C ILE A 187 7.68 33.84 5.76
N GLU A 188 8.68 34.72 5.79
CA GLU A 188 8.71 35.83 6.76
C GLU A 188 7.41 36.64 6.69
N SER A 189 6.83 36.87 7.86
CA SER A 189 5.62 37.68 8.04
C SER A 189 5.73 38.50 9.32
N LYS A 190 4.79 39.42 9.54
CA LYS A 190 4.72 40.21 10.78
C LYS A 190 4.28 39.39 11.99
N GLU A 191 3.70 38.21 11.76
CA GLU A 191 3.16 37.38 12.84
C GLU A 191 4.28 36.58 13.52
N PRO A 192 4.12 36.24 14.82
CA PRO A 192 5.06 35.36 15.50
C PRO A 192 5.19 34.04 14.75
N VAL A 193 6.44 33.65 14.45
CA VAL A 193 6.73 32.37 13.80
C VAL A 193 6.88 31.30 14.87
N HIS A 194 5.93 30.35 14.91
CA HIS A 194 5.94 29.29 15.90
C HIS A 194 6.87 28.13 15.54
N VAL A 195 6.98 27.83 14.24
CA VAL A 195 7.88 26.80 13.69
C VAL A 195 8.53 27.33 12.43
N GLN A 196 9.85 27.19 12.26
CA GLN A 196 10.53 27.72 11.08
C GLN A 196 10.55 26.71 9.92
N HIS A 197 10.79 25.43 10.22
CA HIS A 197 10.85 24.38 9.22
C HIS A 197 9.93 23.20 9.57
N LEU A 198 9.19 22.72 8.57
CA LEU A 198 8.40 21.49 8.64
C LEU A 198 9.04 20.46 7.72
N LEU A 199 9.39 19.29 8.23
CA LEU A 199 10.11 18.26 7.49
C LEU A 199 9.41 16.91 7.66
N VAL A 200 8.97 16.34 6.55
CA VAL A 200 8.49 14.96 6.48
C VAL A 200 9.62 14.11 5.93
N ASN A 201 9.97 13.02 6.61
CA ASN A 201 10.87 12.00 6.10
C ASN A 201 10.45 10.60 6.57
N GLY A 202 9.41 10.03 5.94
CA GLY A 202 8.99 8.64 6.18
C GLY A 202 9.69 7.63 5.27
N CYS A 203 10.81 7.99 4.63
CA CYS A 203 11.49 7.17 3.61
C CYS A 203 12.31 5.99 4.18
N GLY A 204 12.03 5.52 5.39
CA GLY A 204 12.89 4.58 6.11
C GLY A 204 12.81 3.12 5.64
N GLY A 205 11.73 2.70 4.97
CA GLY A 205 11.62 1.31 4.51
C GLY A 205 10.28 0.86 3.91
N ALA A 206 9.17 1.50 4.28
CA ALA A 206 7.86 1.18 3.73
C ALA A 206 7.74 1.57 2.23
N PHE A 207 6.60 1.23 1.61
CA PHE A 207 6.38 1.59 0.21
C PHE A 207 6.26 3.11 0.07
N LEU A 208 6.72 3.66 -1.06
CA LEU A 208 6.68 5.10 -1.34
C LEU A 208 5.25 5.67 -1.27
N HIS A 209 5.04 6.85 -0.69
CA HIS A 209 3.81 7.65 -0.85
C HIS A 209 3.99 8.75 -1.91
N PRO A 210 2.90 9.26 -2.51
CA PRO A 210 2.98 10.35 -3.48
C PRO A 210 3.34 11.68 -2.82
N THR A 211 4.02 12.57 -3.55
CA THR A 211 4.32 13.94 -3.10
C THR A 211 3.35 14.96 -3.69
N HIS A 212 2.95 14.80 -4.96
CA HIS A 212 2.07 15.73 -5.69
C HIS A 212 0.67 15.90 -5.07
N VAL A 213 0.22 14.96 -4.25
CA VAL A 213 -1.05 15.08 -3.51
C VAL A 213 -1.03 16.24 -2.50
N PHE A 214 0.15 16.58 -1.98
CA PHE A 214 0.34 17.57 -0.93
C PHE A 214 0.92 18.89 -1.43
N GLU A 215 1.03 19.06 -2.76
CA GLU A 215 1.71 20.21 -3.36
C GLU A 215 1.08 21.58 -3.04
N ASN A 216 -0.19 21.59 -2.63
CA ASN A 216 -0.98 22.79 -2.37
C ASN A 216 -1.01 23.20 -0.89
N PHE A 217 -0.27 22.51 -0.01
CA PHE A 217 -0.11 22.92 1.38
C PHE A 217 0.68 24.23 1.48
N ARG A 218 0.15 25.22 2.20
CA ARG A 218 0.73 26.59 2.27
C ARG A 218 0.68 27.27 3.63
N GLU A 219 -0.08 26.76 4.60
CA GLU A 219 -0.31 27.46 5.87
C GLU A 219 -0.33 26.49 7.04
N PHE A 220 0.27 26.91 8.15
CA PHE A 220 0.24 26.18 9.41
C PHE A 220 0.40 27.13 10.60
N TYR A 221 -0.49 26.99 11.59
CA TYR A 221 -0.56 27.88 12.76
C TYR A 221 -0.56 29.39 12.41
N GLY A 222 -1.25 29.77 11.32
CA GLY A 222 -1.33 31.16 10.84
C GLY A 222 -0.12 31.62 10.02
N ASN A 223 1.02 30.92 10.10
CA ASN A 223 2.19 31.25 9.30
C ASN A 223 2.09 30.63 7.90
N LYS A 224 2.57 31.35 6.88
CA LYS A 224 2.69 30.86 5.50
C LYS A 224 3.98 30.07 5.32
N TYR A 225 3.92 29.04 4.49
CA TYR A 225 5.03 28.15 4.17
C TYR A 225 5.19 27.99 2.67
N GLU A 226 6.45 27.88 2.26
CA GLU A 226 6.85 27.51 0.91
C GLU A 226 7.42 26.09 0.93
N THR A 227 6.95 25.23 0.03
CA THR A 227 7.60 23.94 -0.21
C THR A 227 8.94 24.18 -0.88
N LYS A 228 10.04 23.88 -0.19
CA LYS A 228 11.39 24.05 -0.72
C LYS A 228 11.81 22.87 -1.57
N ILE A 229 11.39 21.66 -1.17
CA ILE A 229 11.71 20.44 -1.92
C ILE A 229 10.75 19.30 -1.57
N ALA A 230 10.53 18.42 -2.54
CA ALA A 230 9.86 17.15 -2.38
C ALA A 230 10.67 16.05 -3.09
N TYR A 231 10.76 14.88 -2.48
CA TYR A 231 11.44 13.71 -3.02
C TYR A 231 10.55 12.45 -2.86
N PRO A 232 10.12 11.83 -3.97
CA PRO A 232 10.33 12.24 -5.36
C PRO A 232 9.72 13.61 -5.69
N SER A 233 10.17 14.22 -6.79
CA SER A 233 9.57 15.47 -7.29
C SER A 233 8.08 15.26 -7.61
N TYR A 234 7.29 16.33 -7.66
CA TYR A 234 5.86 16.22 -7.97
C TYR A 234 5.60 15.57 -9.34
N ASP A 235 6.39 15.94 -10.35
CA ASP A 235 6.32 15.38 -11.69
C ASP A 235 6.68 13.88 -11.71
N ASP A 236 7.78 13.51 -11.04
CA ASP A 236 8.16 12.09 -10.91
C ASP A 236 7.09 11.29 -10.17
N SER A 237 6.53 11.85 -9.10
CA SER A 237 5.46 11.23 -8.32
C SER A 237 4.20 11.01 -9.16
N SER A 238 3.79 11.99 -9.95
CA SER A 238 2.65 11.86 -10.87
C SER A 238 2.89 10.81 -11.95
N LYS A 239 4.10 10.76 -12.52
CA LYS A 239 4.51 9.72 -13.50
C LYS A 239 4.55 8.33 -12.90
N ILE A 240 5.01 8.18 -11.66
CA ILE A 240 5.02 6.91 -10.94
C ILE A 240 3.59 6.36 -10.80
N ALA A 241 2.60 7.23 -10.61
CA ALA A 241 1.20 6.83 -10.48
C ALA A 241 0.66 6.10 -11.72
N LEU A 242 1.24 6.28 -12.92
CA LEU A 242 0.88 5.53 -14.13
C LEU A 242 1.04 4.01 -13.95
N GLY A 243 1.88 3.59 -12.99
CA GLY A 243 1.97 2.22 -12.55
C GLY A 243 0.62 1.61 -12.13
N ASN A 244 -0.38 2.41 -11.73
CA ASN A 244 -1.70 1.90 -11.36
C ASN A 244 -2.43 1.28 -12.56
N ILE A 245 -2.25 1.81 -13.78
CA ILE A 245 -2.85 1.21 -14.97
C ILE A 245 -2.11 -0.08 -15.34
N LEU A 246 -0.77 -0.04 -15.37
CA LEU A 246 0.04 -1.08 -16.00
C LEU A 246 0.47 -2.21 -15.04
N LYS A 247 0.58 -1.93 -13.74
CA LYS A 247 1.19 -2.83 -12.75
C LYS A 247 0.22 -3.29 -11.67
N PHE A 248 -0.96 -2.67 -11.55
CA PHE A 248 -1.92 -2.99 -10.50
C PHE A 248 -2.29 -4.48 -10.51
N ARG A 249 -2.75 -5.01 -11.65
CA ARG A 249 -3.10 -6.42 -11.79
C ARG A 249 -1.97 -7.35 -11.38
N ARG A 250 -0.76 -7.11 -11.92
CA ARG A 250 0.41 -7.95 -11.65
C ARG A 250 0.77 -7.99 -10.15
N LYS A 251 0.60 -6.88 -9.44
CA LYS A 251 0.91 -6.79 -8.01
C LYS A 251 -0.23 -7.25 -7.12
N ASN A 252 -1.47 -7.10 -7.57
CA ASN A 252 -2.68 -7.33 -6.79
C ASN A 252 -3.57 -8.39 -7.43
N TRP A 253 -2.98 -9.46 -7.99
CA TRP A 253 -3.73 -10.53 -8.68
C TRP A 253 -4.80 -11.20 -7.80
N GLN A 254 -4.70 -11.11 -6.46
CA GLN A 254 -5.76 -11.58 -5.56
C GLN A 254 -7.06 -10.78 -5.70
N PHE A 255 -6.97 -9.51 -6.10
CA PHE A 255 -8.13 -8.66 -6.42
C PHE A 255 -8.90 -9.20 -7.63
N ASP A 256 -8.22 -9.83 -8.60
CA ASP A 256 -8.85 -10.42 -9.78
C ASP A 256 -9.90 -11.48 -9.40
N VAL A 257 -9.66 -12.24 -8.31
CA VAL A 257 -10.61 -13.26 -7.80
C VAL A 257 -11.93 -12.63 -7.39
N ILE A 258 -11.86 -11.60 -6.54
CA ILE A 258 -13.03 -10.88 -6.03
C ILE A 258 -13.70 -10.11 -7.18
N GLY A 259 -12.90 -9.43 -8.00
CA GLY A 259 -13.37 -8.63 -9.12
C GLY A 259 -14.16 -9.41 -10.15
N GLY A 260 -13.69 -10.60 -10.54
CA GLY A 260 -14.40 -11.47 -11.48
C GLY A 260 -15.74 -11.97 -10.93
N PHE A 261 -15.81 -12.26 -9.63
CA PHE A 261 -17.08 -12.61 -8.98
C PHE A 261 -18.06 -11.43 -8.97
N VAL A 262 -17.58 -10.23 -8.65
CA VAL A 262 -18.40 -9.00 -8.71
C VAL A 262 -18.97 -8.81 -10.11
N TYR A 263 -18.14 -8.88 -11.16
CA TYR A 263 -18.62 -8.75 -12.54
C TYR A 263 -19.66 -9.81 -12.88
N PHE A 264 -19.47 -11.06 -12.46
CA PHE A 264 -20.45 -12.11 -12.72
C PHE A 264 -21.80 -11.78 -12.08
N VAL A 265 -21.84 -11.32 -10.83
CA VAL A 265 -23.10 -10.92 -10.16
C VAL A 265 -23.79 -9.77 -10.90
N LEU A 266 -23.03 -8.80 -11.43
CA LEU A 266 -23.58 -7.66 -12.18
C LEU A 266 -24.35 -8.06 -13.43
N VAL A 267 -23.97 -9.17 -14.08
CA VAL A 267 -24.60 -9.63 -15.34
C VAL A 267 -25.26 -11.01 -15.25
N PHE A 268 -25.24 -11.64 -14.07
CA PHE A 268 -25.73 -13.00 -13.85
C PHE A 268 -27.13 -13.25 -14.42
N SER A 269 -28.04 -12.30 -14.17
CA SER A 269 -29.44 -12.41 -14.58
C SER A 269 -29.65 -12.31 -16.09
N MET A 270 -28.63 -11.90 -16.85
CA MET A 270 -28.71 -11.66 -18.29
C MET A 270 -28.20 -12.84 -19.13
N PHE A 271 -27.65 -13.89 -18.51
CA PHE A 271 -27.25 -15.09 -19.23
C PHE A 271 -28.41 -16.09 -19.36
N PRO A 272 -28.62 -16.71 -20.55
CA PRO A 272 -28.01 -16.43 -21.86
C PRO A 272 -28.66 -15.25 -22.62
N GLN A 273 -27.93 -14.68 -23.58
CA GLN A 273 -28.44 -13.69 -24.52
C GLN A 273 -28.86 -14.37 -25.83
N CYS A 274 -30.13 -14.76 -25.92
CA CYS A 274 -30.66 -15.58 -27.02
C CYS A 274 -30.79 -14.85 -28.37
N ASP A 275 -30.96 -13.52 -28.35
CA ASP A 275 -31.09 -12.69 -29.56
C ASP A 275 -29.78 -12.00 -29.99
N SER A 276 -28.65 -12.38 -29.38
CA SER A 276 -27.33 -11.76 -29.63
C SER A 276 -26.87 -11.83 -31.10
N PHE A 277 -27.33 -12.80 -31.88
CA PHE A 277 -26.96 -12.94 -33.29
C PHE A 277 -27.46 -11.77 -34.17
N ARG A 278 -28.52 -11.06 -33.77
CA ARG A 278 -29.03 -9.92 -34.54
C ARG A 278 -27.93 -8.89 -34.84
N ILE A 279 -26.97 -8.74 -33.92
CA ILE A 279 -25.79 -7.89 -34.06
C ILE A 279 -24.92 -8.27 -35.28
N LEU A 280 -24.81 -9.56 -35.62
CA LEU A 280 -23.96 -10.04 -36.72
C LEU A 280 -24.65 -10.03 -38.08
N ARG A 281 -25.98 -9.87 -38.12
CA ARG A 281 -26.76 -9.93 -39.37
C ARG A 281 -26.73 -8.61 -40.14
N GLU A 282 -26.31 -7.52 -39.51
CA GLU A 282 -26.24 -6.21 -40.16
C GLU A 282 -25.18 -6.17 -41.28
N ASP A 283 -25.54 -5.49 -42.37
CA ASP A 283 -24.80 -5.51 -43.63
C ASP A 283 -23.47 -4.73 -43.55
N SER A 284 -23.41 -3.66 -42.75
CA SER A 284 -22.23 -2.80 -42.60
C SER A 284 -21.57 -2.91 -41.21
N TRP A 285 -20.25 -2.65 -41.14
CA TRP A 285 -19.53 -2.61 -39.86
C TRP A 285 -20.06 -1.53 -38.90
N ALA A 286 -20.49 -0.39 -39.43
CA ALA A 286 -21.06 0.69 -38.61
C ALA A 286 -22.36 0.25 -37.96
N ASP A 287 -23.22 -0.45 -38.71
CA ASP A 287 -24.51 -0.96 -38.20
C ASP A 287 -24.32 -2.07 -37.17
N ARG A 288 -23.30 -2.92 -37.33
CA ARG A 288 -22.92 -3.92 -36.31
C ARG A 288 -22.47 -3.26 -35.00
N VAL A 289 -21.64 -2.22 -35.09
CA VAL A 289 -21.19 -1.46 -33.90
C VAL A 289 -22.36 -0.78 -33.22
N ASN A 290 -23.24 -0.11 -33.99
CA ASN A 290 -24.45 0.52 -33.46
C ASN A 290 -25.36 -0.52 -32.78
N SER A 291 -25.60 -1.66 -33.44
CA SER A 291 -26.41 -2.75 -32.89
C SER A 291 -25.82 -3.34 -31.61
N PHE A 292 -24.50 -3.43 -31.51
CA PHE A 292 -23.83 -3.85 -30.28
C PHE A 292 -24.08 -2.85 -29.14
N PHE A 293 -23.97 -1.54 -29.39
CA PHE A 293 -24.28 -0.53 -28.38
C PHE A 293 -25.77 -0.51 -28.00
N THR A 294 -26.67 -0.73 -28.95
CA THR A 294 -28.11 -0.88 -28.66
C THR A 294 -28.36 -2.10 -27.77
N ALA A 295 -27.73 -3.24 -28.06
CA ALA A 295 -27.83 -4.44 -27.23
C ALA A 295 -27.29 -4.19 -25.81
N MET A 296 -26.13 -3.52 -25.69
CA MET A 296 -25.56 -3.13 -24.39
C MET A 296 -26.54 -2.28 -23.57
N TRP A 297 -27.18 -1.29 -24.19
CA TRP A 297 -28.12 -0.41 -23.50
C TRP A 297 -29.41 -1.14 -23.10
N ASN A 298 -29.92 -2.02 -23.96
CA ASN A 298 -31.07 -2.86 -23.65
C ASN A 298 -30.79 -3.76 -22.43
N VAL A 299 -29.61 -4.39 -22.38
CA VAL A 299 -29.19 -5.20 -21.23
C VAL A 299 -29.13 -4.35 -19.96
N VAL A 300 -28.57 -3.14 -20.03
CA VAL A 300 -28.52 -2.25 -18.87
C VAL A 300 -29.93 -1.91 -18.38
N PHE A 301 -30.87 -1.59 -19.26
CA PHE A 301 -32.26 -1.35 -18.85
C PHE A 301 -32.94 -2.60 -18.28
N GLU A 302 -32.72 -3.76 -18.88
CA GLU A 302 -33.28 -5.02 -18.39
C GLU A 302 -32.75 -5.38 -16.99
N ILE A 303 -31.47 -5.11 -16.72
CA ILE A 303 -30.90 -5.21 -15.38
C ILE A 303 -31.64 -4.28 -14.40
N LEU A 304 -31.89 -3.03 -14.81
CA LEU A 304 -32.47 -2.01 -13.94
C LEU A 304 -33.98 -2.22 -13.69
N GLU A 305 -34.72 -2.71 -14.69
CA GLU A 305 -36.17 -2.80 -14.64
C GLU A 305 -36.68 -4.17 -14.16
N HIS A 306 -36.01 -5.26 -14.56
CA HIS A 306 -36.58 -6.61 -14.44
C HIS A 306 -35.73 -7.57 -13.58
N SER A 307 -34.46 -7.24 -13.30
CA SER A 307 -33.53 -8.19 -12.68
C SER A 307 -33.23 -7.90 -11.21
N TYR A 308 -33.79 -8.69 -10.28
CA TYR A 308 -33.54 -8.48 -8.84
C TYR A 308 -32.08 -8.67 -8.41
N VAL A 309 -31.43 -9.75 -8.85
CA VAL A 309 -30.07 -10.12 -8.39
C VAL A 309 -29.03 -9.16 -8.95
N SER A 310 -29.01 -8.97 -10.27
CA SER A 310 -28.07 -8.04 -10.90
C SER A 310 -28.30 -6.59 -10.48
N LEU A 311 -29.55 -6.14 -10.28
CA LEU A 311 -29.85 -4.82 -9.71
C LEU A 311 -29.28 -4.67 -8.29
N ALA A 312 -29.45 -5.67 -7.43
CA ALA A 312 -28.85 -5.64 -6.09
C ALA A 312 -27.31 -5.53 -6.15
N GLY A 313 -26.68 -6.21 -7.10
CA GLY A 313 -25.25 -6.07 -7.40
C GLY A 313 -24.87 -4.65 -7.81
N VAL A 314 -25.62 -4.03 -8.73
CA VAL A 314 -25.41 -2.65 -9.19
C VAL A 314 -25.58 -1.64 -8.06
N VAL A 315 -26.65 -1.75 -7.26
CA VAL A 315 -26.88 -0.87 -6.10
C VAL A 315 -25.76 -1.00 -5.06
N THR A 316 -25.32 -2.23 -4.79
CA THR A 316 -24.20 -2.48 -3.87
C THR A 316 -22.91 -1.87 -4.40
N LEU A 317 -22.62 -2.03 -5.69
CA LEU A 317 -21.44 -1.44 -6.33
C LEU A 317 -21.46 0.09 -6.27
N LEU A 318 -22.62 0.71 -6.50
CA LEU A 318 -22.80 2.17 -6.38
C LEU A 318 -22.54 2.66 -4.95
N MET A 319 -23.10 1.97 -3.96
CA MET A 319 -22.90 2.26 -2.54
C MET A 319 -21.41 2.15 -2.17
N VAL A 320 -20.77 1.02 -2.47
CA VAL A 320 -19.35 0.79 -2.19
C VAL A 320 -18.49 1.83 -2.90
N SER A 321 -18.75 2.14 -4.16
CA SER A 321 -18.00 3.14 -4.92
C SER A 321 -18.13 4.54 -4.32
N PHE A 322 -19.30 4.93 -3.80
CA PHE A 322 -19.49 6.21 -3.10
C PHE A 322 -18.72 6.29 -1.78
N PHE A 323 -18.77 5.22 -0.97
CA PHE A 323 -18.07 5.18 0.32
C PHE A 323 -16.56 5.02 0.17
N PHE A 324 -16.10 4.42 -0.93
CA PHE A 324 -14.68 4.30 -1.24
C PHE A 324 -14.04 5.66 -1.58
N VAL A 325 -14.78 6.61 -2.17
CA VAL A 325 -14.23 7.95 -2.45
C VAL A 325 -14.00 8.70 -1.12
N PRO A 326 -12.77 9.17 -0.83
CA PRO A 326 -12.41 9.80 0.45
C PRO A 326 -13.25 11.04 0.78
N THR A 327 -13.42 11.28 2.08
CA THR A 327 -14.21 12.39 2.65
C THR A 327 -13.63 13.77 2.36
N LYS A 328 -12.36 13.86 1.95
CA LYS A 328 -11.72 15.09 1.45
C LYS A 328 -12.54 15.82 0.37
N LEU A 329 -13.25 15.06 -0.47
CA LEU A 329 -14.09 15.64 -1.51
C LEU A 329 -15.51 15.91 -1.02
N SER A 330 -16.13 16.96 -1.57
CA SER A 330 -17.54 17.27 -1.28
C SER A 330 -18.46 16.11 -1.65
N ARG A 331 -19.60 15.98 -0.94
CA ARG A 331 -20.59 14.91 -1.18
C ARG A 331 -20.99 14.78 -2.67
N ARG A 332 -21.13 15.90 -3.38
CA ARG A 332 -21.45 15.93 -4.82
C ARG A 332 -20.35 15.33 -5.69
N ARG A 333 -19.08 15.68 -5.43
CA ARG A 333 -17.93 15.12 -6.17
C ARG A 333 -17.76 13.64 -5.87
N ARG A 334 -17.97 13.22 -4.62
CA ARG A 334 -17.97 11.80 -4.22
C ARG A 334 -19.05 11.01 -4.95
N ALA A 335 -20.28 11.53 -5.01
CA ALA A 335 -21.36 10.93 -5.78
C ALA A 335 -21.01 10.80 -7.27
N LEU A 336 -20.48 11.86 -7.88
CA LEU A 336 -20.07 11.84 -9.29
C LEU A 336 -18.98 10.79 -9.56
N LEU A 337 -17.89 10.80 -8.79
CA LEU A 337 -16.77 9.87 -8.99
C LEU A 337 -17.18 8.42 -8.70
N GLY A 338 -17.93 8.19 -7.63
CA GLY A 338 -18.45 6.87 -7.30
C GLY A 338 -19.39 6.33 -8.38
N PHE A 339 -20.29 7.19 -8.89
CA PHE A 339 -21.18 6.85 -10.00
C PHE A 339 -20.40 6.51 -11.28
N LEU A 340 -19.48 7.37 -11.72
CA LEU A 340 -18.66 7.12 -12.91
C LEU A 340 -17.83 5.84 -12.78
N HIS A 341 -17.30 5.56 -11.60
CA HIS A 341 -16.55 4.33 -11.33
C HIS A 341 -17.43 3.08 -11.41
N ALA A 342 -18.61 3.11 -10.77
CA ALA A 342 -19.58 2.02 -10.85
C ALA A 342 -20.09 1.79 -12.28
N VAL A 343 -20.38 2.86 -13.02
CA VAL A 343 -20.77 2.79 -14.44
C VAL A 343 -19.64 2.17 -15.28
N ALA A 344 -18.38 2.56 -15.07
CA ALA A 344 -17.26 1.95 -15.80
C ALA A 344 -17.17 0.44 -15.57
N HIS A 345 -17.37 -0.01 -14.33
CA HIS A 345 -17.42 -1.44 -13.99
C HIS A 345 -18.63 -2.15 -14.61
N LEU A 346 -19.84 -1.59 -14.50
CA LEU A 346 -21.06 -2.16 -15.09
C LEU A 346 -20.95 -2.28 -16.61
N THR A 347 -20.56 -1.20 -17.29
CA THR A 347 -20.37 -1.18 -18.74
C THR A 347 -19.34 -2.21 -19.17
N SER A 348 -18.22 -2.34 -18.44
CA SER A 348 -17.20 -3.35 -18.72
C SER A 348 -17.75 -4.77 -18.58
N ALA A 349 -18.54 -5.05 -17.53
CA ALA A 349 -19.14 -6.35 -17.30
C ALA A 349 -20.13 -6.72 -18.43
N VAL A 350 -21.00 -5.79 -18.83
CA VAL A 350 -21.96 -5.98 -19.92
C VAL A 350 -21.26 -6.19 -21.26
N ILE A 351 -20.23 -5.39 -21.58
CA ILE A 351 -19.45 -5.56 -22.82
C ILE A 351 -18.82 -6.96 -22.86
N LEU A 352 -18.18 -7.39 -21.77
CA LEU A 352 -17.58 -8.72 -21.71
C LEU A 352 -18.60 -9.84 -21.83
N MET A 353 -19.79 -9.66 -21.25
CA MET A 353 -20.88 -10.62 -21.31
C MET A 353 -21.34 -10.79 -22.76
N LEU A 354 -21.61 -9.67 -23.45
CA LEU A 354 -22.02 -9.67 -24.85
C LEU A 354 -20.95 -10.26 -25.76
N LEU A 355 -19.67 -9.95 -25.54
CA LEU A 355 -18.57 -10.52 -26.31
C LEU A 355 -18.46 -12.05 -26.12
N MET A 356 -18.65 -12.54 -24.90
CA MET A 356 -18.64 -13.98 -24.63
C MET A 356 -19.85 -14.68 -25.27
N GLU A 357 -21.05 -14.14 -25.12
CA GLU A 357 -22.27 -14.68 -25.75
C GLU A 357 -22.16 -14.68 -27.28
N LEU A 358 -21.62 -13.61 -27.87
CA LEU A 358 -21.37 -13.52 -29.30
C LEU A 358 -20.36 -14.56 -29.77
N ALA A 359 -19.28 -14.79 -29.00
CA ALA A 359 -18.29 -15.81 -29.32
C ALA A 359 -18.90 -17.22 -29.28
N ILE A 360 -19.73 -17.52 -28.28
CA ILE A 360 -20.44 -18.81 -28.18
C ILE A 360 -21.40 -18.99 -29.37
N GLU A 361 -22.19 -17.97 -29.70
CA GLU A 361 -23.11 -18.01 -30.84
C GLU A 361 -22.38 -18.23 -32.18
N ILE A 362 -21.25 -17.55 -32.39
CA ILE A 362 -20.40 -17.75 -33.58
C ILE A 362 -19.90 -19.20 -33.63
N CYS A 363 -19.46 -19.76 -32.50
CA CYS A 363 -19.00 -21.15 -32.45
C CYS A 363 -20.13 -22.14 -32.77
N ILE A 364 -21.33 -21.94 -32.22
CA ILE A 364 -22.49 -22.79 -32.51
C ILE A 364 -22.84 -22.75 -33.99
N ARG A 365 -22.92 -21.57 -34.60
CA ARG A 365 -23.31 -21.43 -36.01
C ARG A 365 -22.28 -21.98 -37.01
N ASN A 366 -21.01 -21.97 -36.63
CA ASN A 366 -19.94 -22.59 -37.43
C ASN A 366 -19.77 -24.08 -37.14
N ASN A 367 -20.71 -24.71 -36.42
CA ASN A 367 -20.66 -26.12 -36.03
C ASN A 367 -19.37 -26.48 -35.25
N LEU A 368 -18.83 -25.53 -34.49
CA LEU A 368 -17.69 -25.76 -33.58
C LEU A 368 -18.14 -26.21 -32.19
N LEU A 369 -19.37 -25.84 -31.78
CA LEU A 369 -19.98 -26.23 -30.52
C LEU A 369 -21.46 -26.63 -30.73
N ALA A 370 -22.01 -27.41 -29.80
CA ALA A 370 -23.39 -27.88 -29.76
C ALA A 370 -23.82 -28.72 -30.99
N THR A 371 -22.93 -29.55 -31.52
CA THR A 371 -23.17 -30.34 -32.74
C THR A 371 -23.87 -31.69 -32.47
N SER A 372 -23.53 -32.37 -31.37
CA SER A 372 -24.05 -33.71 -31.04
C SER A 372 -24.66 -33.82 -29.63
N GLY A 373 -24.89 -32.68 -28.96
CA GLY A 373 -25.42 -32.62 -27.61
C GLY A 373 -24.32 -32.69 -26.54
N TYR A 374 -24.67 -33.06 -25.31
CA TYR A 374 -23.77 -32.96 -24.15
C TYR A 374 -22.52 -33.87 -24.19
N HIS A 375 -22.41 -34.75 -25.18
CA HIS A 375 -21.44 -35.85 -25.18
C HIS A 375 -20.53 -35.84 -26.41
N THR A 376 -20.40 -34.70 -27.09
CA THR A 376 -19.55 -34.55 -28.29
C THR A 376 -18.12 -35.03 -28.05
N LEU A 377 -17.50 -34.68 -26.90
CA LEU A 377 -16.18 -35.20 -26.53
C LEU A 377 -16.14 -36.73 -26.36
N TYR A 378 -17.19 -37.33 -25.81
CA TYR A 378 -17.28 -38.78 -25.65
C TYR A 378 -17.48 -39.50 -26.98
N GLU A 379 -18.28 -38.95 -27.89
CA GLU A 379 -18.45 -39.49 -29.24
C GLU A 379 -17.14 -39.41 -30.04
N TRP A 380 -16.43 -38.29 -29.95
CA TRP A 380 -15.10 -38.14 -30.52
C TRP A 380 -14.11 -39.15 -29.92
N TYR A 381 -14.09 -39.29 -28.59
CA TYR A 381 -13.25 -40.29 -27.90
C TYR A 381 -13.54 -41.69 -28.40
N ARG A 382 -14.82 -42.09 -28.48
CA ARG A 382 -15.22 -43.42 -28.97
C ARG A 382 -14.76 -43.68 -30.40
N LYS A 383 -14.87 -42.68 -31.27
CA LYS A 383 -14.41 -42.77 -32.66
C LYS A 383 -12.88 -42.95 -32.73
N VAL A 384 -12.13 -42.08 -32.04
CA VAL A 384 -10.66 -42.14 -32.02
C VAL A 384 -10.16 -43.43 -31.36
N GLU A 385 -10.79 -43.84 -30.25
CA GLU A 385 -10.49 -45.08 -29.53
C GLU A 385 -10.69 -46.31 -30.44
N SER A 386 -11.77 -46.34 -31.23
CA SER A 386 -12.02 -47.43 -32.18
C SER A 386 -11.04 -47.46 -33.35
N GLU A 387 -10.59 -46.30 -33.83
CA GLU A 387 -9.69 -46.17 -34.98
C GLU A 387 -8.24 -46.49 -34.60
N HIS A 388 -7.77 -46.01 -33.44
CA HIS A 388 -6.36 -46.08 -33.06
C HIS A 388 -6.05 -47.20 -32.05
N PHE A 389 -7.04 -47.68 -31.30
CA PHE A 389 -6.86 -48.70 -30.27
C PHE A 389 -7.91 -49.81 -30.41
N PRO A 390 -7.86 -50.63 -31.49
CA PRO A 390 -8.78 -51.74 -31.66
C PRO A 390 -8.64 -52.74 -30.51
N ASP A 391 -9.76 -53.29 -30.04
CA ASP A 391 -9.83 -54.24 -28.92
C ASP A 391 -10.11 -55.66 -29.45
N PRO A 392 -9.08 -56.37 -29.94
CA PRO A 392 -9.26 -57.70 -30.54
C PRO A 392 -9.77 -58.75 -29.54
N THR A 393 -9.67 -58.48 -28.23
CA THR A 393 -10.12 -59.40 -27.17
C THR A 393 -11.53 -59.11 -26.67
N GLY A 394 -12.17 -58.03 -27.11
CA GLY A 394 -13.47 -57.58 -26.59
C GLY A 394 -13.45 -57.27 -25.09
N LEU A 395 -12.30 -56.86 -24.55
CA LEU A 395 -12.15 -56.47 -23.14
C LEU A 395 -13.11 -55.35 -22.76
N ARG A 396 -13.28 -54.32 -23.61
CA ARG A 396 -14.15 -53.17 -23.37
C ARG A 396 -15.62 -53.59 -23.30
N THR A 397 -16.06 -54.44 -24.23
CA THR A 397 -17.44 -54.97 -24.22
C THR A 397 -17.68 -55.84 -22.99
N ARG A 398 -16.68 -56.63 -22.56
CA ARG A 398 -16.74 -57.40 -21.32
C ARG A 398 -16.79 -56.49 -20.09
N LEU A 399 -15.99 -55.43 -20.04
CA LEU A 399 -16.02 -54.42 -18.96
C LEU A 399 -17.36 -53.71 -18.90
N GLU A 400 -17.92 -53.32 -20.04
CA GLU A 400 -19.26 -52.73 -20.13
C GLU A 400 -20.32 -53.70 -19.59
N GLN A 401 -20.28 -54.98 -19.97
CA GLN A 401 -21.18 -56.00 -19.44
C GLN A 401 -20.98 -56.24 -17.93
N TRP A 402 -19.73 -56.39 -17.47
CA TRP A 402 -19.40 -56.64 -16.07
C TRP A 402 -19.78 -55.49 -15.15
N THR A 403 -19.76 -54.27 -15.67
CA THR A 403 -20.14 -53.06 -14.93
C THR A 403 -21.60 -52.67 -15.14
N LEU A 404 -22.40 -53.50 -15.83
CA LEU A 404 -23.80 -53.19 -16.17
C LEU A 404 -23.96 -51.83 -16.87
N GLY A 405 -23.00 -51.45 -17.72
CA GLY A 405 -22.96 -50.18 -18.43
C GLY A 405 -22.42 -49.00 -17.61
N LEU A 406 -22.03 -49.20 -16.34
CA LEU A 406 -21.52 -48.12 -15.49
C LEU A 406 -20.19 -47.56 -16.00
N TYR A 407 -19.29 -48.41 -16.50
CA TYR A 407 -17.98 -47.97 -17.02
C TYR A 407 -18.09 -46.92 -18.14
N PRO A 408 -18.78 -47.19 -19.28
CA PRO A 408 -18.92 -46.19 -20.33
C PRO A 408 -19.76 -44.99 -19.88
N ALA A 409 -20.76 -45.19 -19.01
CA ALA A 409 -21.54 -44.08 -18.45
C ALA A 409 -20.67 -43.13 -17.62
N CYS A 410 -19.81 -43.64 -16.73
CA CYS A 410 -18.89 -42.83 -15.94
C CYS A 410 -17.94 -42.02 -16.82
N ILE A 411 -17.31 -42.63 -17.83
CA ILE A 411 -16.44 -41.90 -18.76
C ILE A 411 -17.22 -40.83 -19.51
N LYS A 412 -18.41 -41.17 -20.03
CA LYS A 412 -19.27 -40.26 -20.77
C LYS A 412 -19.65 -39.03 -19.94
N TYR A 413 -20.09 -39.21 -18.70
CA TYR A 413 -20.44 -38.09 -17.83
C TYR A 413 -19.22 -37.30 -17.34
N LEU A 414 -18.08 -37.97 -17.10
CA LEU A 414 -16.84 -37.30 -16.74
C LEU A 414 -16.36 -36.39 -17.88
N MET A 415 -16.35 -36.89 -19.12
CA MET A 415 -15.96 -36.10 -20.30
C MET A 415 -16.87 -34.90 -20.49
N SER A 416 -18.19 -35.04 -20.33
CA SER A 416 -19.11 -33.90 -20.35
C SER A 416 -18.78 -32.85 -19.28
N ALA A 417 -18.35 -33.26 -18.08
CA ALA A 417 -17.97 -32.31 -17.04
C ALA A 417 -16.69 -31.51 -17.37
N PHE A 418 -15.81 -32.04 -18.21
CA PHE A 418 -14.59 -31.35 -18.67
C PHE A 418 -14.80 -30.56 -19.97
N ASP A 419 -15.81 -30.90 -20.78
CA ASP A 419 -16.17 -30.17 -22.00
C ASP A 419 -17.11 -28.98 -21.71
N ILE A 420 -16.60 -28.06 -20.88
CA ILE A 420 -17.35 -26.90 -20.40
C ILE A 420 -17.94 -26.04 -21.55
N PRO A 421 -17.20 -25.74 -22.65
CA PRO A 421 -17.77 -25.00 -23.78
C PRO A 421 -18.97 -25.70 -24.41
N GLU A 422 -18.90 -27.02 -24.59
CA GLU A 422 -19.99 -27.80 -25.18
C GLU A 422 -21.20 -27.84 -24.25
N VAL A 423 -21.00 -28.09 -22.95
CA VAL A 423 -22.09 -28.04 -21.96
C VAL A 423 -22.75 -26.67 -21.94
N MET A 424 -21.96 -25.60 -21.94
CA MET A 424 -22.46 -24.23 -21.97
C MET A 424 -23.27 -23.96 -23.24
N ALA A 425 -22.76 -24.34 -24.42
CA ALA A 425 -23.43 -24.14 -25.70
C ALA A 425 -24.74 -24.95 -25.85
N VAL A 426 -24.73 -26.24 -25.53
CA VAL A 426 -25.91 -27.12 -25.61
C VAL A 426 -26.99 -26.68 -24.62
N THR A 427 -26.59 -26.33 -23.39
CA THR A 427 -27.55 -25.83 -22.39
C THR A 427 -28.12 -24.49 -22.82
N ARG A 428 -27.28 -23.56 -23.30
CA ARG A 428 -27.72 -22.27 -23.87
C ARG A 428 -28.74 -22.48 -25.00
N SER A 429 -28.45 -23.31 -25.99
CA SER A 429 -29.39 -23.61 -27.08
C SER A 429 -30.71 -24.22 -26.57
N THR A 430 -30.66 -25.01 -25.50
CA THR A 430 -31.85 -25.56 -24.87
C THR A 430 -32.67 -24.47 -24.18
N ILE A 431 -32.03 -23.60 -23.38
CA ILE A 431 -32.67 -22.47 -22.71
C ILE A 431 -33.30 -21.53 -23.74
N CYS A 432 -32.59 -21.16 -24.79
CA CYS A 432 -33.10 -20.24 -25.81
C CYS A 432 -34.28 -20.80 -26.61
N ARG A 433 -34.37 -22.13 -26.75
CA ARG A 433 -35.48 -22.77 -27.46
C ARG A 433 -36.69 -23.08 -26.57
N LYS A 434 -36.47 -23.45 -25.31
CA LYS A 434 -37.51 -24.02 -24.43
C LYS A 434 -37.76 -23.23 -23.15
N GLY A 435 -36.99 -22.16 -22.90
CA GLY A 435 -36.99 -21.42 -21.64
C GLY A 435 -36.16 -22.12 -20.55
N ILE A 436 -35.66 -21.32 -19.59
CA ILE A 436 -34.84 -21.82 -18.48
C ILE A 436 -35.61 -22.75 -17.54
N GLU A 437 -36.93 -22.57 -17.45
CA GLU A 437 -37.84 -23.40 -16.63
C GLU A 437 -37.90 -24.86 -17.10
N SER A 438 -37.47 -25.13 -18.34
CA SER A 438 -37.41 -26.49 -18.88
C SER A 438 -36.24 -27.32 -18.29
N LEU A 439 -35.29 -26.67 -17.60
CA LEU A 439 -34.14 -27.34 -17.01
C LEU A 439 -34.40 -27.70 -15.53
N PRO A 440 -33.93 -28.87 -15.06
CA PRO A 440 -33.87 -29.14 -13.64
C PRO A 440 -32.93 -28.13 -12.96
N ARG A 441 -33.19 -27.79 -11.69
CA ARG A 441 -32.38 -26.82 -10.92
C ARG A 441 -30.88 -27.12 -10.96
N GLY A 442 -30.50 -28.40 -10.87
CA GLY A 442 -29.11 -28.82 -11.02
C GLY A 442 -28.50 -28.49 -12.38
N GLY A 443 -29.29 -28.62 -13.47
CA GLY A 443 -28.86 -28.25 -14.82
C GLY A 443 -28.65 -26.74 -14.97
N ALA A 444 -29.53 -25.93 -14.41
CA ALA A 444 -29.36 -24.48 -14.39
C ALA A 444 -28.10 -24.06 -13.59
N ILE A 445 -27.84 -24.70 -12.44
CA ILE A 445 -26.62 -24.46 -11.66
C ILE A 445 -25.37 -24.83 -12.46
N ILE A 446 -25.35 -26.00 -13.09
CA ILE A 446 -24.22 -26.43 -13.93
C ILE A 446 -23.96 -25.42 -15.05
N TYR A 447 -25.00 -24.94 -15.72
CA TYR A 447 -24.89 -23.90 -16.74
C TYR A 447 -24.22 -22.64 -16.19
N TYR A 448 -24.72 -22.07 -15.10
CA TYR A 448 -24.14 -20.86 -14.52
C TYR A 448 -22.71 -21.05 -14.00
N VAL A 449 -22.37 -22.24 -13.49
CA VAL A 449 -20.98 -22.57 -13.12
C VAL A 449 -20.08 -22.59 -14.36
N CYS A 450 -20.53 -23.18 -15.46
CA CYS A 450 -19.79 -23.20 -16.72
C CYS A 450 -19.55 -21.78 -17.27
N VAL A 451 -20.61 -20.97 -17.30
CA VAL A 451 -20.57 -19.55 -17.71
C VAL A 451 -19.62 -18.77 -16.81
N PHE A 452 -19.72 -18.94 -15.49
CA PHE A 452 -18.87 -18.25 -14.52
C PHE A 452 -17.39 -18.50 -14.78
N LEU A 453 -16.97 -19.75 -15.02
CA LEU A 453 -15.56 -20.09 -15.21
C LEU A 453 -14.92 -19.32 -16.38
N TYR A 454 -15.60 -19.27 -17.53
CA TYR A 454 -15.12 -18.54 -18.70
C TYR A 454 -15.25 -17.03 -18.51
N PHE A 455 -16.39 -16.56 -18.00
CA PHE A 455 -16.63 -15.14 -17.79
C PHE A 455 -15.66 -14.55 -16.77
N TRP A 456 -15.30 -15.32 -15.73
CA TRP A 456 -14.34 -14.92 -14.71
C TRP A 456 -12.95 -14.73 -15.33
N VAL A 457 -12.48 -15.67 -16.15
CA VAL A 457 -11.20 -15.55 -16.87
C VAL A 457 -11.16 -14.28 -17.73
N LEU A 458 -12.24 -13.99 -18.45
CA LEU A 458 -12.37 -12.77 -19.28
C LEU A 458 -12.45 -11.48 -18.45
N SER A 459 -13.12 -11.53 -17.30
CA SER A 459 -13.37 -10.37 -16.44
C SER A 459 -12.14 -9.92 -15.66
N THR A 460 -11.35 -10.87 -15.17
CA THR A 460 -10.23 -10.59 -14.26
C THR A 460 -9.27 -9.48 -14.72
N PRO A 461 -8.79 -9.42 -15.99
CA PRO A 461 -7.88 -8.38 -16.42
C PRO A 461 -8.56 -7.01 -16.49
N VAL A 462 -9.83 -6.98 -16.89
CA VAL A 462 -10.60 -5.76 -17.13
C VAL A 462 -11.00 -5.11 -15.81
N VAL A 463 -11.42 -5.89 -14.81
CA VAL A 463 -11.76 -5.33 -13.48
C VAL A 463 -10.56 -4.60 -12.87
N SER A 464 -9.39 -5.24 -12.90
CA SER A 464 -8.14 -4.65 -12.43
C SER A 464 -7.73 -3.41 -13.23
N LEU A 465 -7.96 -3.40 -14.55
CA LEU A 465 -7.67 -2.24 -15.39
C LEU A 465 -8.57 -1.04 -15.06
N VAL A 466 -9.87 -1.27 -14.85
CA VAL A 466 -10.83 -0.21 -14.48
C VAL A 466 -10.46 0.38 -13.12
N PHE A 467 -10.18 -0.47 -12.13
CA PHE A 467 -9.82 -0.01 -10.79
C PHE A 467 -8.46 0.70 -10.75
N GLY A 468 -7.45 0.15 -11.44
CA GLY A 468 -6.14 0.81 -11.57
C GLY A 468 -6.22 2.17 -12.28
N SER A 469 -7.05 2.27 -13.32
CA SER A 469 -7.31 3.55 -14.01
C SER A 469 -8.03 4.56 -13.12
N TYR A 470 -9.00 4.10 -12.31
CA TYR A 470 -9.65 4.94 -11.31
C TYR A 470 -8.65 5.52 -10.32
N LEU A 471 -7.76 4.70 -9.75
CA LEU A 471 -6.73 5.17 -8.81
C LEU A 471 -5.79 6.19 -9.48
N TYR A 472 -5.36 5.92 -10.72
CA TYR A 472 -4.52 6.84 -11.48
C TYR A 472 -5.18 8.20 -11.72
N ILE A 473 -6.46 8.21 -12.10
CA ILE A 473 -7.20 9.45 -12.35
C ILE A 473 -7.43 10.20 -11.03
N CYS A 474 -7.84 9.48 -9.98
CA CYS A 474 -8.15 10.07 -8.69
C CYS A 474 -6.94 10.74 -8.03
N ILE A 475 -5.77 10.10 -8.08
CA ILE A 475 -4.58 10.65 -7.45
C ILE A 475 -4.02 11.86 -8.19
N ASN A 476 -4.01 11.84 -9.53
CA ASN A 476 -3.39 12.89 -10.33
C ASN A 476 -4.28 14.13 -10.53
N TRP A 477 -5.61 13.98 -10.62
CA TRP A 477 -6.52 15.11 -10.89
C TRP A 477 -7.35 15.55 -9.69
N PHE A 478 -7.60 14.66 -8.73
CA PHE A 478 -8.41 14.97 -7.55
C PHE A 478 -7.58 14.98 -6.27
N HIS A 479 -6.30 14.62 -6.33
CA HIS A 479 -5.37 14.53 -5.19
C HIS A 479 -6.00 13.77 -4.02
N ILE A 480 -6.58 12.60 -4.31
CA ILE A 480 -7.13 11.65 -3.32
C ILE A 480 -6.48 10.28 -3.46
N HIS A 481 -6.76 9.37 -2.53
CA HIS A 481 -6.25 7.98 -2.53
C HIS A 481 -4.73 7.90 -2.46
N PHE A 482 -4.09 8.78 -1.68
CA PHE A 482 -2.63 8.79 -1.59
C PHE A 482 -2.06 7.47 -1.06
N ASP A 483 -2.78 6.78 -0.17
CA ASP A 483 -2.36 5.51 0.38
C ASP A 483 -2.71 4.36 -0.56
N GLU A 484 -3.95 4.25 -1.02
CA GLU A 484 -4.45 3.17 -1.88
C GLU A 484 -3.73 3.14 -3.24
N ALA A 485 -3.51 4.31 -3.86
CA ALA A 485 -2.90 4.40 -5.18
C ALA A 485 -1.40 4.08 -5.17
N PHE A 486 -0.70 4.16 -4.03
CA PHE A 486 0.73 3.86 -3.97
C PHE A 486 1.04 2.57 -3.19
N SER A 487 0.19 2.18 -2.24
CA SER A 487 0.25 0.87 -1.57
C SER A 487 0.04 -0.26 -2.56
N SER A 488 -0.88 -0.10 -3.51
CA SER A 488 -1.13 -1.06 -4.59
C SER A 488 0.10 -1.27 -5.48
N LEU A 489 0.98 -0.26 -5.57
CA LEU A 489 2.22 -0.30 -6.35
C LEU A 489 3.41 -0.87 -5.58
N ARG A 490 3.35 -0.98 -4.25
CA ARG A 490 4.38 -1.62 -3.39
C ARG A 490 5.80 -1.20 -3.80
N ILE A 491 6.04 0.11 -3.90
CA ILE A 491 7.29 0.67 -4.43
C ILE A 491 8.33 0.75 -3.30
N ALA A 492 9.34 -0.12 -3.33
CA ALA A 492 10.42 -0.14 -2.33
C ALA A 492 11.51 0.93 -2.57
N ASN A 493 11.49 1.59 -3.72
CA ASN A 493 12.44 2.63 -4.12
C ASN A 493 12.24 3.94 -3.33
N TYR A 494 13.09 4.94 -3.63
CA TYR A 494 13.05 6.28 -3.02
C TYR A 494 13.19 6.22 -1.49
N LYS A 495 14.36 5.81 -1.03
CA LYS A 495 14.69 5.72 0.40
C LYS A 495 15.62 6.85 0.78
N ALA A 496 15.46 7.38 1.99
CA ALA A 496 16.19 8.55 2.43
C ALA A 496 16.33 8.60 3.96
N PHE A 497 17.36 9.30 4.42
CA PHE A 497 17.55 9.66 5.83
C PHE A 497 18.08 11.09 5.94
N THR A 498 17.74 11.77 7.03
CA THR A 498 18.20 13.14 7.32
C THR A 498 19.29 13.11 8.38
N ARG A 499 20.41 13.76 8.09
CA ARG A 499 21.55 13.93 8.99
C ARG A 499 21.61 15.37 9.47
N PHE A 500 21.83 15.53 10.76
CA PHE A 500 21.99 16.81 11.43
C PHE A 500 23.44 16.99 11.89
N HIS A 501 23.98 18.19 11.72
CA HIS A 501 25.31 18.58 12.21
C HIS A 501 25.26 19.96 12.86
N ILE A 502 25.49 20.00 14.17
CA ILE A 502 25.63 21.28 14.90
C ILE A 502 27.05 21.79 14.66
N LYS A 503 27.17 22.89 13.92
CA LYS A 503 28.44 23.56 13.63
C LYS A 503 29.04 24.19 14.88
N LYS A 504 30.32 24.55 14.82
CA LYS A 504 31.04 25.23 15.91
C LYS A 504 30.41 26.58 16.31
N ASN A 505 29.81 27.29 15.34
CA ASN A 505 29.07 28.53 15.60
C ASN A 505 27.68 28.29 16.22
N GLY A 506 27.23 27.03 16.29
CA GLY A 506 25.96 26.61 16.83
C GLY A 506 24.83 26.50 15.81
N ASP A 507 25.08 26.80 14.53
CA ASP A 507 24.07 26.57 13.48
C ASP A 507 23.83 25.07 13.27
N LEU A 508 22.59 24.71 12.95
CA LEU A 508 22.24 23.34 12.59
C LEU A 508 22.29 23.20 11.08
N GLU A 509 23.27 22.46 10.58
CA GLU A 509 23.34 22.07 9.19
C GLU A 509 22.62 20.73 8.98
N VAL A 510 21.74 20.70 7.97
CA VAL A 510 20.84 19.59 7.71
C VAL A 510 21.07 19.08 6.30
N PHE A 511 21.31 17.78 6.16
CA PHE A 511 21.46 17.09 4.89
C PHE A 511 20.46 15.95 4.79
N THR A 512 19.74 15.84 3.68
CA THR A 512 18.94 14.64 3.39
C THR A 512 19.61 13.86 2.28
N PHE A 513 19.99 12.63 2.62
CA PHE A 513 20.61 11.67 1.73
C PHE A 513 19.56 10.70 1.22
N ALA A 514 19.56 10.42 -0.09
CA ALA A 514 18.59 9.53 -0.69
C ALA A 514 19.20 8.57 -1.71
N VAL A 515 18.49 7.46 -1.92
CA VAL A 515 18.77 6.42 -2.89
C VAL A 515 17.50 6.17 -3.71
N ASP A 516 17.59 6.42 -5.01
CA ASP A 516 16.44 6.32 -5.93
C ASP A 516 16.01 4.86 -6.16
N LYS A 517 16.95 3.93 -6.25
CA LYS A 517 16.69 2.50 -6.47
C LYS A 517 17.36 1.67 -5.40
N VAL A 518 16.57 0.89 -4.67
CA VAL A 518 17.11 -0.02 -3.64
C VAL A 518 17.53 -1.35 -4.27
N PRO A 519 18.63 -1.97 -3.80
CA PRO A 519 18.99 -3.33 -4.17
C PRO A 519 17.90 -4.33 -3.79
N LYS A 520 17.69 -5.34 -4.62
CA LYS A 520 16.76 -6.45 -4.35
C LYS A 520 17.48 -7.67 -3.80
N ASP A 521 18.72 -7.87 -4.22
CA ASP A 521 19.55 -9.01 -3.87
C ASP A 521 20.80 -8.51 -3.15
N TRP A 522 21.17 -9.22 -2.09
CA TRP A 522 22.29 -8.87 -1.21
C TRP A 522 23.26 -10.05 -1.12
N MET A 523 24.55 -9.75 -1.05
CA MET A 523 25.61 -10.74 -0.86
C MET A 523 26.49 -10.37 0.33
N LEU A 524 27.13 -11.37 0.94
CA LEU A 524 28.09 -11.13 2.02
C LEU A 524 29.18 -10.20 1.49
N ASP A 525 29.51 -9.14 2.22
CA ASP A 525 30.58 -8.24 1.83
C ASP A 525 31.94 -8.92 2.07
N PRO A 526 32.74 -9.19 1.01
CA PRO A 526 34.04 -9.83 1.17
C PRO A 526 34.99 -9.02 2.06
N ASP A 527 34.91 -7.68 2.00
CA ASP A 527 35.78 -6.82 2.80
C ASP A 527 35.42 -6.91 4.29
N TRP A 528 34.13 -7.06 4.61
CA TRP A 528 33.66 -7.33 5.97
C TRP A 528 34.10 -8.70 6.50
N ASP A 529 34.13 -9.71 5.62
CA ASP A 529 34.46 -11.08 6.01
C ASP A 529 35.97 -11.28 6.22
N MET A 530 36.78 -10.65 5.37
CA MET A 530 38.24 -10.67 5.44
C MET A 530 38.82 -9.77 6.54
N GLU A 531 38.08 -8.78 7.04
CA GLU A 531 38.55 -7.90 8.13
C GLU A 531 38.78 -8.72 9.43
N PRO A 532 39.99 -8.68 10.02
CA PRO A 532 40.27 -9.33 11.30
C PRO A 532 39.34 -8.82 12.42
N LYS A 533 38.75 -9.74 13.18
CA LYS A 533 37.79 -9.44 14.24
C LYS A 533 38.45 -9.62 15.60
N GLU A 534 38.74 -8.53 16.28
CA GLU A 534 39.29 -8.53 17.64
C GLU A 534 38.21 -8.90 18.67
N PRO A 535 38.51 -9.71 19.70
CA PRO A 535 37.57 -10.00 20.78
C PRO A 535 37.07 -8.70 21.43
N PHE A 536 35.75 -8.56 21.60
CA PHE A 536 35.09 -7.39 22.19
C PHE A 536 35.21 -6.07 21.41
N GLN A 537 35.78 -6.08 20.19
CA GLN A 537 35.78 -4.89 19.34
C GLN A 537 34.35 -4.48 18.98
N MET A 538 34.04 -3.20 19.19
CA MET A 538 32.74 -2.66 18.83
C MET A 538 32.66 -2.48 17.31
N SER A 539 31.56 -2.92 16.70
CA SER A 539 31.36 -2.89 15.25
C SER A 539 31.51 -1.51 14.62
N TYR A 540 31.14 -0.42 15.32
CA TYR A 540 31.27 0.95 14.82
C TYR A 540 32.72 1.45 14.72
N THR A 541 33.69 0.72 15.25
CA THR A 541 35.12 1.02 15.12
C THR A 541 35.77 0.29 13.95
N ARG A 542 35.04 -0.63 13.31
CA ARG A 542 35.51 -1.40 12.16
C ARG A 542 35.56 -0.54 10.91
N LYS A 543 36.48 -0.87 10.01
CA LYS A 543 36.60 -0.22 8.69
C LYS A 543 35.43 -0.59 7.79
N PHE A 544 34.97 -1.83 7.88
CA PHE A 544 33.82 -2.34 7.11
C PHE A 544 32.77 -2.88 8.09
N PRO A 545 31.90 -2.01 8.65
CA PRO A 545 30.92 -2.43 9.67
C PRO A 545 29.74 -3.23 9.10
N SER A 546 29.33 -2.96 7.86
CA SER A 546 28.17 -3.59 7.22
C SER A 546 28.51 -5.00 6.76
N LYS A 547 27.71 -5.99 7.18
CA LYS A 547 27.89 -7.39 6.78
C LYS A 547 27.53 -7.64 5.31
N TRP A 548 26.65 -6.83 4.74
CA TRP A 548 26.08 -7.06 3.41
C TRP A 548 26.33 -5.89 2.48
N ARG A 549 26.49 -6.21 1.21
CA ARG A 549 26.53 -5.27 0.08
C ARG A 549 25.54 -5.69 -1.01
N ALA A 550 25.21 -4.77 -1.91
CA ALA A 550 24.35 -5.09 -3.05
C ALA A 550 24.96 -6.19 -3.91
N ALA A 551 24.18 -7.24 -4.22
CA ALA A 551 24.65 -8.34 -5.07
C ALA A 551 24.71 -7.95 -6.55
N SER A 552 23.80 -7.07 -6.95
CA SER A 552 23.70 -6.53 -8.31
C SER A 552 23.24 -5.07 -8.27
N GLY A 553 23.58 -4.32 -9.31
CA GLY A 553 23.31 -2.89 -9.38
C GLY A 553 24.32 -2.04 -8.58
N SER A 554 23.99 -0.76 -8.38
CA SER A 554 24.85 0.14 -7.62
C SER A 554 24.62 -0.09 -6.12
N ASP A 555 25.71 -0.28 -5.39
CA ASP A 555 25.65 -0.34 -3.93
C ASP A 555 25.10 0.99 -3.37
N PRO A 556 24.18 0.97 -2.39
CA PRO A 556 23.62 2.19 -1.80
C PRO A 556 24.69 3.17 -1.33
N THR A 557 25.83 2.69 -0.84
CA THR A 557 26.96 3.54 -0.40
C THR A 557 27.56 4.37 -1.54
N ASN A 558 27.46 3.91 -2.79
CA ASN A 558 27.93 4.60 -3.98
C ASN A 558 26.81 5.33 -4.74
N ALA A 559 25.55 4.90 -4.55
CA ALA A 559 24.38 5.48 -5.21
C ALA A 559 23.75 6.65 -4.43
N VAL A 560 24.11 6.80 -3.15
CA VAL A 560 23.53 7.81 -2.28
C VAL A 560 23.89 9.22 -2.77
N ARG A 561 22.88 10.10 -2.81
CA ARG A 561 23.05 11.51 -3.17
C ARG A 561 22.36 12.42 -2.18
N ILE A 562 22.85 13.64 -2.06
CA ILE A 562 22.17 14.68 -1.29
C ILE A 562 21.00 15.18 -2.12
N VAL A 563 19.78 15.00 -1.62
CA VAL A 563 18.57 15.58 -2.23
C VAL A 563 18.27 16.96 -1.69
N ASP A 564 18.67 17.26 -0.46
CA ASP A 564 18.40 18.54 0.19
C ASP A 564 19.51 18.91 1.16
N HIS A 565 19.81 20.21 1.24
CA HIS A 565 20.79 20.78 2.15
C HIS A 565 20.32 22.19 2.55
N PHE A 566 20.28 22.44 3.85
CA PHE A 566 19.96 23.76 4.39
C PHE A 566 20.60 23.95 5.77
N VAL A 567 20.66 25.20 6.22
CA VAL A 567 21.21 25.59 7.52
C VAL A 567 20.14 26.34 8.28
N ILE A 568 19.94 25.96 9.55
CA ILE A 568 19.11 26.69 10.49
C ILE A 568 20.05 27.50 11.40
N PRO A 569 20.00 28.83 11.36
CA PRO A 569 20.87 29.66 12.18
C PRO A 569 20.55 29.49 13.66
N ARG A 570 21.58 29.54 14.51
CA ARG A 570 21.41 29.61 15.95
C ARG A 570 20.64 30.88 16.32
N THR A 571 19.76 30.80 17.32
CA THR A 571 19.12 32.00 17.90
C THR A 571 20.19 32.83 18.63
N PRO A 572 20.41 34.10 18.24
CA PRO A 572 21.33 34.98 18.95
C PRO A 572 20.90 35.17 20.42
N PRO A 573 21.83 35.30 21.39
CA PRO A 573 21.50 35.51 22.79
C PRO A 573 20.60 36.74 23.02
N ASP A 574 20.80 37.80 22.22
CA ASP A 574 20.13 39.09 22.39
C ASP A 574 18.89 39.27 21.51
N SER A 575 18.38 38.18 20.91
CA SER A 575 17.14 38.28 20.12
C SER A 575 15.96 38.46 21.06
N PRO A 576 15.19 39.56 20.96
CA PRO A 576 14.00 39.71 21.79
C PRO A 576 13.05 38.55 21.47
N THR A 577 12.80 37.69 22.45
CA THR A 577 11.77 36.66 22.34
C THR A 577 10.45 37.38 22.10
N SER A 578 9.89 37.23 20.91
CA SER A 578 8.57 37.74 20.54
C SER A 578 7.52 37.07 21.43
N GLY A 579 7.24 37.62 22.60
CA GLY A 579 6.29 37.00 23.53
C GLY A 579 6.29 37.45 24.99
N SER A 580 7.09 38.43 25.41
CA SER A 580 6.89 39.08 26.72
C SER A 580 5.82 40.18 26.61
N ALA A 581 4.58 39.80 26.32
CA ALA A 581 3.43 40.57 26.76
C ALA A 581 2.99 39.95 28.09
N SER A 582 3.13 40.74 29.15
CA SER A 582 2.70 40.49 30.53
C SER A 582 1.26 40.03 30.63
#